data_AF-A0A838I2E6-F1
#
_entry.id   AF-A0A838I2E6-F1
#
_cell.length_a   1.000
_cell.length_b   1.000
_cell.length_c   1.000
_cell.angle_alpha   90.00
_cell.angle_beta   90.00
_cell.angle_gamma   90.00
#
_symmetry.space_group_name_H-M   'P 1'
#
loop_
_entity.id
_entity.type
_entity.pdbx_description
1 polymer ?
#
loop_
_entity_poly.entity_id
_entity_poly.type
_entity_poly.pdbx_seq_one_letter_code
_entity_poly.pdbx_strand_id
1 'polypeptide(L)'
;MDVLRRERADPTVEQAPAGFASLYREQYGPMVRLAYLLTDSNAIAEELVQDAFVRVYQRWAHVDNAPAYLRRAVVNACRSHHRRRFLERRNPAEPPPPVE
;
A
#
# COMPACT_ATOMS: atom_id res chain seq x y z
N MET A 1 -22.20 35.92 12.94
CA MET A 1 -21.02 35.80 12.06
C MET A 1 -19.82 35.59 12.96
N ASP A 2 -19.48 34.32 13.20
CA ASP A 2 -18.13 33.79 13.50
C ASP A 2 -18.30 32.38 14.08
N VAL A 3 -18.56 31.44 13.16
CA VAL A 3 -18.42 30.03 13.43
C VAL A 3 -16.93 29.73 13.49
N LEU A 4 -16.43 29.57 14.71
CA LEU A 4 -15.14 28.94 15.04
C LEU A 4 -15.09 27.55 14.39
N ARG A 5 -14.72 27.51 13.11
CA ARG A 5 -14.26 26.30 12.43
C ARG A 5 -12.87 26.00 13.00
N ARG A 6 -12.84 25.46 14.22
CA ARG A 6 -11.68 24.68 14.70
C ARG A 6 -11.46 23.60 13.63
N GLU A 7 -10.43 23.77 12.82
CA GLU A 7 -9.78 22.65 12.15
C GLU A 7 -9.54 21.59 13.23
N ARG A 8 -10.34 20.53 13.23
CA ARG A 8 -9.95 19.30 13.89
C ARG A 8 -8.74 18.83 13.11
N ALA A 9 -7.54 19.08 13.62
CA ALA A 9 -6.38 18.30 13.24
C ALA A 9 -6.79 16.83 13.38
N ASP A 10 -6.67 16.07 12.29
CA ASP A 10 -6.93 14.64 12.31
C ASP A 10 -5.88 13.99 13.22
N PRO A 11 -6.25 13.45 14.39
CA PRO A 11 -5.29 13.04 15.43
C PRO A 11 -4.33 11.94 14.96
N THR A 12 -4.59 11.30 13.82
CA THR A 12 -3.70 10.28 13.23
C THR A 12 -2.43 10.88 12.61
N VAL A 13 -2.45 12.14 12.16
CA VAL A 13 -1.30 12.74 11.46
C VAL A 13 -0.19 13.18 12.43
N GLU A 14 -0.52 13.39 13.69
CA GLU A 14 0.33 14.13 14.64
C GLU A 14 1.46 13.30 15.27
N GLN A 15 1.56 11.99 15.02
CA GLN A 15 2.62 11.14 15.59
C GLN A 15 3.19 10.08 14.62
N ALA A 16 3.34 10.41 13.33
CA ALA A 16 4.14 9.53 12.46
C ALA A 16 5.60 9.50 12.96
N PRO A 17 6.27 8.32 13.01
CA PRO A 17 7.67 8.24 13.39
C PRO A 17 8.53 9.20 12.58
N ALA A 18 9.53 9.81 13.22
CA ALA A 18 10.42 10.76 12.58
C ALA A 18 10.97 10.19 11.26
N GLY A 19 10.82 10.94 10.17
CA GLY A 19 11.27 10.56 8.83
C GLY A 19 10.28 9.73 7.99
N PHE A 20 9.26 9.10 8.58
CA PHE A 20 8.29 8.29 7.81
C PHE A 20 7.49 9.15 6.82
N ALA A 21 7.02 10.33 7.26
CA ALA A 21 6.27 11.24 6.40
C ALA A 21 7.10 11.74 5.20
N SER A 22 8.42 11.94 5.39
CA SER A 22 9.33 12.30 4.30
C SER A 22 9.49 11.13 3.32
N LEU A 23 9.71 9.91 3.83
CA LEU A 23 9.74 8.71 2.99
C LEU A 23 8.46 8.59 2.15
N TYR A 24 7.29 8.78 2.76
CA TYR A 24 6.01 8.69 2.07
C TYR A 24 5.92 9.70 0.93
N ARG A 25 6.17 10.98 1.20
CA ARG A 25 6.12 12.05 0.18
C ARG A 25 7.09 11.80 -0.98
N GLU A 26 8.29 11.30 -0.68
CA GLU A 26 9.33 11.08 -1.69
C GLU A 26 9.11 9.80 -2.50
N GLN A 27 8.66 8.71 -1.86
CA GLN A 27 8.68 7.39 -2.45
C GLN A 27 7.31 6.89 -2.94
N TYR A 28 6.20 7.48 -2.51
CA TYR A 28 4.87 7.01 -2.94
C TYR A 28 4.72 7.03 -4.46
N GLY A 29 4.94 8.18 -5.10
CA GLY A 29 4.85 8.31 -6.56
C GLY A 29 5.78 7.37 -7.33
N PRO A 30 7.10 7.32 -7.03
CA PRO A 30 8.01 6.35 -7.63
C PRO A 30 7.59 4.88 -7.47
N MET A 31 7.08 4.50 -6.28
CA MET A 31 6.65 3.12 -6.02
C MET A 31 5.35 2.78 -6.75
N VAL A 32 4.39 3.70 -6.85
CA VAL A 32 3.17 3.50 -7.67
C VAL A 32 3.54 3.33 -9.13
N ARG A 33 4.46 4.13 -9.68
CA ARG A 33 4.94 3.94 -11.06
C ARG A 33 5.60 2.58 -11.26
N LEU A 34 6.45 2.15 -10.32
CA LEU A 34 7.08 0.84 -10.38
C LEU A 34 6.03 -0.28 -10.33
N ALA A 35 5.09 -0.21 -9.41
CA ALA A 35 4.03 -1.21 -9.28
C ALA A 35 3.14 -1.24 -10.52
N TYR A 36 2.79 -0.08 -11.09
CA TYR A 36 2.04 0.02 -12.34
C TYR A 36 2.74 -0.70 -13.50
N LEU A 37 4.06 -0.50 -13.67
CA LEU A 37 4.82 -1.22 -14.70
C LEU A 37 4.82 -2.75 -14.50
N LEU A 38 4.63 -3.21 -13.27
CA LEU A 38 4.59 -4.64 -12.94
C LEU A 38 3.18 -5.24 -13.02
N THR A 39 2.13 -4.44 -12.82
CA THR A 39 0.74 -4.91 -12.72
C THR A 39 -0.16 -4.51 -13.87
N ASP A 40 0.26 -3.52 -14.67
CA ASP A 40 -0.54 -2.86 -15.72
C ASP A 40 -1.90 -2.36 -15.21
N SER A 41 -1.97 -1.96 -13.94
CA SER A 41 -3.20 -1.47 -13.33
C SER A 41 -2.89 -0.44 -12.26
N ASN A 42 -3.37 0.79 -12.47
CA ASN A 42 -3.15 1.89 -11.54
C ASN A 42 -3.81 1.63 -10.18
N ALA A 43 -5.07 1.16 -10.16
CA ALA A 43 -5.77 0.84 -8.92
C ALA A 43 -5.04 -0.24 -8.09
N ILE A 44 -4.61 -1.34 -8.73
CA ILE A 44 -3.84 -2.39 -8.05
C ILE A 44 -2.48 -1.88 -7.60
N ALA A 45 -1.82 -1.04 -8.41
CA ALA A 45 -0.53 -0.47 -8.06
C ALA A 45 -0.62 0.37 -6.77
N GLU A 46 -1.64 1.23 -6.66
CA GLU A 46 -1.86 2.06 -5.47
C GLU A 46 -2.16 1.20 -4.23
N GLU A 47 -3.06 0.22 -4.35
CA GLU A 47 -3.40 -0.71 -3.26
C GLU A 47 -2.15 -1.43 -2.72
N LEU A 48 -1.35 -2.02 -3.62
CA LEU A 48 -0.15 -2.78 -3.22
C LEU A 48 0.93 -1.88 -2.61
N VAL A 49 1.04 -0.63 -3.06
CA VAL A 49 2.00 0.33 -2.50
C VAL A 49 1.55 0.82 -1.14
N GLN A 50 0.26 1.11 -0.94
CA GLN A 50 -0.29 1.46 0.37
C GLN A 50 -0.07 0.33 1.38
N ASP A 51 -0.36 -0.92 1.01
CA ASP A 51 -0.07 -2.10 1.84
C ASP A 51 1.43 -2.22 2.18
N ALA A 52 2.31 -1.93 1.21
CA ALA A 52 3.75 -1.94 1.45
C ALA A 52 4.19 -0.86 2.44
N PHE A 53 3.62 0.35 2.36
CA PHE A 53 3.86 1.42 3.34
C PHE A 53 3.36 1.05 4.73
N VAL A 54 2.21 0.39 4.86
CA VAL A 54 1.72 -0.13 6.15
C VAL A 54 2.74 -1.09 6.76
N ARG A 55 3.29 -2.02 5.97
CA ARG A 55 4.33 -2.96 6.45
C ARG A 55 5.62 -2.25 6.85
N VAL A 56 6.04 -1.24 6.09
CA VAL A 56 7.20 -0.41 6.42
C VAL A 56 6.97 0.33 7.73
N TYR A 57 5.79 0.94 7.90
CA TYR A 57 5.41 1.65 9.12
C TYR A 57 5.46 0.73 10.35
N GLN A 58 4.87 -0.47 10.25
CA GLN A 58 4.88 -1.47 11.33
C GLN A 58 6.29 -1.94 11.72
N ARG A 59 7.27 -1.84 10.82
CA ARG A 59 8.65 -2.27 11.05
C ARG A 59 9.64 -1.12 11.13
N TRP A 60 9.17 0.13 11.16
CA TRP A 60 10.01 1.33 11.03
C TRP A 60 11.22 1.35 11.97
N ALA A 61 11.00 1.03 13.24
CA ALA A 61 12.04 1.03 14.28
C ALA A 61 13.11 -0.08 14.12
N HIS A 62 12.92 -1.01 13.18
CA HIS A 62 13.79 -2.17 12.98
C HIS A 62 14.32 -2.28 11.55
N VAL A 63 14.13 -1.25 10.73
CA VAL A 63 14.57 -1.24 9.33
C VAL A 63 15.64 -0.17 9.17
N ASP A 64 16.87 -0.61 8.93
CA ASP A 64 18.02 0.29 8.76
C ASP A 64 17.93 1.11 7.45
N ASN A 65 17.36 0.53 6.40
CA ASN A 65 17.18 1.18 5.09
C ASN A 65 15.73 1.05 4.61
N ALA A 66 14.89 1.99 5.05
CA ALA A 66 13.46 1.98 4.73
C ALA A 66 13.14 2.11 3.23
N PRO A 67 13.83 2.96 2.43
CA PRO A 67 13.62 2.98 0.98
C PRO A 67 13.88 1.63 0.29
N ALA A 68 14.98 0.95 0.64
CA ALA A 68 15.30 -0.35 0.07
C ALA A 68 14.28 -1.43 0.50
N TYR A 69 13.88 -1.41 1.77
CA TYR A 69 12.85 -2.30 2.29
C TYR A 69 11.49 -2.08 1.62
N LEU A 70 11.07 -0.82 1.44
CA LEU A 70 9.85 -0.45 0.74
C LEU A 70 9.85 -0.97 -0.69
N ARG A 71 10.92 -0.72 -1.46
CA ARG A 71 11.03 -1.21 -2.85
C ARG A 71 10.91 -2.74 -2.90
N ARG A 72 11.56 -3.46 -1.97
CA ARG A 72 11.45 -4.92 -1.88
C ARG A 72 10.02 -5.36 -1.54
N ALA A 73 9.36 -4.68 -0.60
CA ALA A 73 7.99 -4.98 -0.20
C ALA A 73 7.02 -4.81 -1.38
N VAL A 74 7.13 -3.71 -2.14
CA VAL A 74 6.32 -3.44 -3.35
C VAL A 74 6.50 -4.52 -4.42
N VAL A 75 7.75 -4.89 -4.74
CA VAL A 75 8.03 -5.95 -5.72
C VAL A 75 7.44 -7.29 -5.27
N ASN A 76 7.58 -7.64 -3.99
CA ASN A 76 7.01 -8.86 -3.44
C ASN A 76 5.48 -8.86 -3.44
N ALA A 77 4.86 -7.70 -3.20
CA ALA A 77 3.41 -7.52 -3.26
C ALA A 77 2.90 -7.75 -4.69
N CYS A 78 3.55 -7.16 -5.71
CA CYS A 78 3.24 -7.38 -7.12
C CYS A 78 3.37 -8.86 -7.51
N ARG A 79 4.46 -9.52 -7.10
CA ARG A 79 4.65 -10.97 -7.35
C ARG A 79 3.56 -11.82 -6.69
N SER A 80 3.17 -11.47 -5.46
CA SER A 80 2.13 -12.17 -4.72
C SER A 80 0.76 -11.98 -5.37
N HIS A 81 0.46 -10.77 -5.87
CA HIS A 81 -0.74 -10.47 -6.63
C HIS A 81 -0.85 -11.37 -7.86
N HIS A 82 0.19 -11.43 -8.69
CA HIS A 82 0.22 -12.27 -9.90
C HIS A 82 0.07 -13.74 -9.58
N ARG A 83 0.76 -14.23 -8.54
CA ARG A 83 0.62 -15.62 -8.08
C ARG A 83 -0.81 -15.94 -7.66
N ARG A 84 -1.45 -15.06 -6.89
CA ARG A 84 -2.84 -15.24 -6.45
C ARG A 84 -3.79 -15.29 -7.66
N ARG A 85 -3.67 -14.33 -8.59
CA ARG A 85 -4.47 -14.30 -9.83
C ARG A 85 -4.28 -15.55 -10.69
N PHE A 86 -3.05 -16.04 -10.81
CA PHE A 86 -2.77 -17.29 -11.52
C PHE A 86 -3.45 -18.49 -10.87
N LEU A 87 -3.41 -18.60 -9.54
CA LEU A 87 -4.06 -19.68 -8.80
C LEU A 87 -5.59 -19.60 -8.90
N GLU A 88 -6.18 -18.41 -8.79
CA GLU A 88 -7.62 -18.18 -8.96
C GLU A 88 -8.11 -18.59 -10.36
N ARG A 89 -7.32 -18.29 -11.41
CA ARG A 89 -7.63 -18.70 -12.79
C ARG A 89 -7.51 -20.21 -12.99
N ARG A 90 -6.59 -20.87 -12.29
CA ARG A 90 -6.33 -22.31 -12.41
C ARG A 90 -7.28 -23.16 -11.56
N ASN A 91 -7.84 -22.59 -10.50
CA ASN A 91 -8.80 -23.24 -9.62
C ASN A 91 -9.99 -22.30 -9.37
N PRO A 92 -10.86 -22.10 -10.38
CA PRO A 92 -12.02 -21.25 -10.23
C PRO A 92 -12.87 -21.76 -9.08
N ALA A 93 -13.32 -20.86 -8.21
CA ALA A 93 -14.27 -21.23 -7.17
C ALA A 93 -15.51 -21.83 -7.80
N GLU A 94 -16.04 -22.89 -7.20
CA GLU A 94 -17.35 -23.40 -7.57
C GLU A 94 -18.37 -22.25 -7.40
N PRO A 95 -19.21 -21.98 -8.42
CA PRO A 95 -20.22 -20.94 -8.28
C PRO A 95 -21.08 -21.26 -7.05
N PRO A 96 -21.50 -20.25 -6.27
CA PRO A 96 -22.38 -20.49 -5.15
C PRO A 96 -23.63 -21.22 -5.66
N PRO A 97 -24.17 -22.19 -4.88
CA PRO A 97 -25.39 -22.87 -5.29
C PRO A 97 -26.50 -21.85 -5.55
N PRO A 98 -27.44 -22.14 -6.46
CA PRO A 98 -28.56 -21.24 -6.72
C PRO A 98 -29.26 -20.90 -5.40
N VAL A 99 -29.45 -19.61 -5.15
CA VAL A 99 -30.35 -19.15 -4.08
C VAL A 99 -31.79 -19.36 -4.57
N GLU A 100 -32.53 -20.26 -3.91
CA GLU A 100 -33.98 -20.42 -4.07
C GLU A 100 -34.75 -19.21 -3.51
#